data_AF-A0A381KIZ9-F1
#
_entry.id   AF-A0A381KIZ9-F1
#
_cell.length_a   1.000
_cell.length_b   1.000
_cell.length_c   1.000
_cell.angle_alpha   90.00
_cell.angle_beta   90.00
_cell.angle_gamma   90.00
#
_symmetry.space_group_name_H-M   'P 1'
#
loop_
_entity.id
_entity.type
_entity.pdbx_description
1 polymer ?
#
loop_
_entity_poly.entity_id
_entity_poly.type
_entity_poly.pdbx_seq_one_letter_code
_entity_poly.pdbx_strand_id
1 'polypeptide(L)'
;MEKNIIIFGQGVNPESQNTGDKSGVALKFLYSLLDLKCSKTEKKFKKAIRELLWFVCEYLKISGSKSYDYKTVQITFNHSMIINEAEKIDMAAKSTGIVSDETIVSNHPWVEDVNDELERLKKQEDTQKEYDDLIPNNQDGVIDET
;
A
#
# COMPACT_ATOMS: atom_id res chain seq x y z
N MET A 1 -20.65 -27.63 12.78
CA MET A 1 -19.90 -27.26 14.00
C MET A 1 -18.64 -26.48 13.68
N GLU A 2 -17.84 -26.88 12.69
CA GLU A 2 -16.62 -26.20 12.24
C GLU A 2 -16.79 -24.70 11.93
N LYS A 3 -17.86 -24.32 11.22
CA LYS A 3 -18.16 -22.91 10.93
C LYS A 3 -18.27 -22.04 12.18
N ASN A 4 -18.87 -22.57 13.26
CA ASN A 4 -18.99 -21.84 14.52
C ASN A 4 -17.62 -21.67 15.18
N ILE A 5 -16.77 -22.70 15.15
CA ILE A 5 -15.41 -22.64 15.69
C ILE A 5 -14.59 -21.55 14.98
N ILE A 6 -14.70 -21.45 13.66
CA ILE A 6 -13.99 -20.44 12.88
C ILE A 6 -14.49 -19.03 13.20
N ILE A 7 -15.82 -18.83 13.31
CA ILE A 7 -16.40 -17.52 13.66
C ILE A 7 -15.99 -17.11 15.08
N PHE A 8 -16.06 -18.02 16.06
CA PHE A 8 -15.64 -17.75 17.43
C PHE A 8 -14.13 -17.50 17.55
N GLY A 9 -13.31 -18.25 16.80
CA GLY A 9 -11.87 -18.04 16.72
C GLY A 9 -11.45 -16.77 15.97
N GLN A 10 -12.40 -16.14 15.28
CA GLN A 10 -12.19 -15.07 14.30
C GLN A 10 -11.16 -15.47 13.22
N GLY A 11 -11.25 -16.72 12.78
CA GLY A 11 -10.40 -17.29 11.75
C GLY A 11 -10.95 -17.06 10.34
N VAL A 12 -10.13 -17.41 9.35
CA VAL A 12 -10.50 -17.37 7.92
C VAL A 12 -10.80 -18.79 7.45
N ASN A 13 -11.90 -18.98 6.72
CA ASN A 13 -12.22 -20.25 6.08
C ASN A 13 -12.06 -20.18 4.55
N PRO A 14 -11.00 -20.75 3.96
CA PRO A 14 -10.79 -20.72 2.51
C PRO A 14 -11.80 -21.58 1.71
N GLU A 15 -12.38 -22.62 2.32
CA GLU A 15 -13.21 -23.61 1.63
C GLU A 15 -14.64 -23.12 1.31
N SER A 16 -15.13 -22.07 1.98
CA SER A 16 -16.51 -21.60 1.77
C SER A 16 -16.71 -20.73 0.52
N GLN A 17 -15.73 -20.65 -0.38
CA GLN A 17 -15.63 -19.65 -1.46
C GLN A 17 -15.67 -20.24 -2.88
N ASN A 18 -16.31 -21.39 -3.09
CA ASN A 18 -16.52 -21.97 -4.43
C ASN A 18 -17.70 -21.32 -5.19
N THR A 19 -17.93 -20.01 -5.03
CA THR A 19 -18.99 -19.30 -5.75
C THR A 19 -18.40 -18.36 -6.80
N GLY A 20 -18.23 -18.90 -8.01
CA GLY A 20 -18.38 -18.17 -9.29
C GLY A 20 -17.32 -17.14 -9.65
N ASP A 21 -17.14 -16.09 -8.85
CA ASP A 21 -16.25 -14.98 -9.14
C ASP A 21 -15.71 -14.45 -7.80
N LYS A 22 -14.39 -14.50 -7.64
CA LYS A 22 -13.68 -13.99 -6.45
C LYS A 22 -13.71 -12.45 -6.43
N SER A 23 -14.89 -11.87 -6.24
CA SER A 23 -15.04 -10.42 -6.10
C SER A 23 -14.22 -9.92 -4.90
N GLY A 24 -13.54 -8.79 -5.04
CA GLY A 24 -12.76 -8.19 -3.96
C GLY A 24 -13.59 -7.91 -2.70
N VAL A 25 -14.91 -7.73 -2.87
CA VAL A 25 -15.88 -7.60 -1.77
C VAL A 25 -16.01 -8.91 -0.97
N ALA A 26 -16.06 -10.06 -1.63
CA ALA A 26 -16.13 -11.37 -0.96
C ALA A 26 -14.86 -11.67 -0.17
N LEU A 27 -13.70 -11.25 -0.68
CA LEU A 27 -12.42 -11.41 -0.01
C LEU A 27 -12.29 -10.51 1.22
N LYS A 28 -12.74 -9.25 1.11
CA LYS A 28 -12.82 -8.32 2.25
C LYS A 28 -13.77 -8.84 3.34
N PHE A 29 -14.90 -9.42 2.94
CA PHE A 29 -15.83 -10.05 3.89
C PHE A 29 -15.19 -11.25 4.60
N LEU A 30 -14.44 -12.07 3.87
CA LEU A 30 -13.75 -13.24 4.42
C LEU A 30 -12.73 -12.86 5.50
N TYR A 31 -11.95 -11.81 5.28
CA TYR A 31 -10.91 -11.36 6.21
C TYR A 31 -11.44 -10.45 7.32
N SER A 32 -12.70 -10.01 7.28
CA SER A 32 -13.26 -9.02 8.23
C SER A 32 -13.09 -9.39 9.70
N LEU A 33 -13.34 -10.65 10.07
CA LEU A 33 -13.21 -11.12 11.45
C LEU A 33 -11.74 -11.18 11.90
N LEU A 34 -10.85 -11.62 11.00
CA LEU A 34 -9.41 -11.65 11.26
C LEU A 34 -8.86 -10.23 11.42
N ASP A 35 -9.24 -9.31 10.54
CA ASP A 35 -8.81 -7.91 10.60
C ASP A 35 -9.24 -7.23 11.91
N LEU A 36 -10.45 -7.53 12.40
CA LEU A 36 -10.90 -7.07 13.71
C LEU A 36 -10.00 -7.58 14.85
N LYS A 37 -9.53 -8.84 14.76
CA LYS A 37 -8.62 -9.43 15.75
C LYS A 37 -7.22 -8.84 15.64
N CYS A 38 -6.71 -8.66 14.42
CA CYS A 38 -5.44 -8.00 14.13
C CYS A 38 -5.44 -6.58 14.68
N SER A 39 -6.46 -5.77 14.38
CA SER A 39 -6.61 -4.40 14.88
C SER A 39 -6.61 -4.31 16.42
N LYS A 40 -7.27 -5.24 17.11
CA LYS A 40 -7.24 -5.32 18.59
C LYS A 40 -5.84 -5.65 19.10
N THR A 41 -5.16 -6.56 18.42
CA THR A 41 -3.83 -7.03 18.76
C THR A 41 -2.79 -5.93 18.52
N GLU A 42 -2.88 -5.24 17.39
CA GLU A 42 -2.06 -4.09 17.01
C GLU A 42 -2.15 -2.97 18.05
N LYS A 43 -3.35 -2.64 18.54
CA LYS A 43 -3.53 -1.65 19.63
C LYS A 43 -2.77 -2.03 20.89
N LYS A 44 -2.77 -3.32 21.25
CA LYS A 44 -2.03 -3.83 22.42
C LYS A 44 -0.52 -3.78 22.17
N PHE A 45 -0.07 -4.18 20.97
CA PHE A 45 1.35 -4.10 20.59
C PHE A 45 1.85 -2.66 20.55
N LYS A 46 1.08 -1.70 20.01
CA LYS A 46 1.42 -0.27 20.06
C LYS A 46 1.64 0.22 21.48
N LYS A 47 0.82 -0.22 22.43
CA LYS A 47 1.02 0.10 23.86
C LYS A 47 2.32 -0.53 24.40
N ALA A 48 2.53 -1.82 24.17
CA ALA A 48 3.72 -2.53 24.64
C ALA A 48 5.03 -1.97 24.06
N ILE A 49 5.05 -1.64 22.76
CA ILE A 49 6.22 -1.03 22.11
C ILE A 49 6.48 0.37 22.66
N ARG A 50 5.44 1.17 22.94
CA ARG A 50 5.63 2.48 23.59
C ARG A 50 6.23 2.36 24.99
N GLU A 51 5.79 1.38 25.76
CA GLU A 51 6.37 1.10 27.09
C GLU A 51 7.84 0.65 26.94
N LEU A 52 8.15 -0.19 25.96
CA LEU A 52 9.54 -0.58 25.65
C LEU A 52 10.40 0.63 25.27
N LEU A 53 9.89 1.51 24.40
CA LEU A 53 10.60 2.74 24.01
C LEU A 53 10.83 3.66 25.22
N TRP A 54 9.88 3.75 26.14
CA TRP A 54 10.06 4.50 27.38
C TRP A 54 11.23 3.94 28.21
N PHE A 55 11.32 2.62 28.38
CA PHE A 55 12.46 1.99 29.07
C PHE A 55 13.80 2.28 28.38
N VAL A 56 13.84 2.22 27.04
CA VAL A 56 15.05 2.53 26.26
C VAL A 56 15.46 3.99 26.44
N CYS A 57 14.52 4.93 26.36
CA CYS A 57 14.78 6.35 26.58
C CYS A 57 15.29 6.62 27.99
N GLU A 58 14.74 5.95 29.01
CA GLU A 58 15.19 6.11 30.39
C GLU A 58 16.60 5.55 30.61
N TYR A 59 16.91 4.39 30.02
CA TYR A 59 18.26 3.84 30.02
C TYR A 59 19.28 4.79 29.35
N LEU A 60 18.92 5.38 28.21
CA LEU A 60 19.78 6.33 27.50
C LEU A 60 20.08 7.60 28.32
N LYS A 61 19.09 8.11 29.07
CA LYS A 61 19.31 9.23 30.00
C LYS A 61 20.30 8.87 31.10
N ILE A 62 20.15 7.69 31.71
CA ILE A 62 21.06 7.21 32.77
C ILE A 62 22.47 7.00 32.21
N SER A 63 22.60 6.49 30.98
CA SER A 63 23.89 6.25 30.31
C SER A 63 24.61 7.54 29.86
N GLY A 64 24.09 8.73 30.18
CA GLY A 64 24.73 10.01 29.83
C GLY A 64 24.54 10.45 28.38
N SER A 65 23.64 9.81 27.63
CA SER A 65 23.26 10.22 26.27
C SER A 65 22.15 11.29 26.29
N LYS A 66 21.93 11.94 25.15
CA LYS A 66 20.86 12.94 24.98
C LYS A 66 19.49 12.36 25.38
N SER A 67 18.65 13.21 25.99
CA SER A 67 17.25 12.86 26.29
C SER A 67 16.43 12.86 24.99
N TYR A 68 15.87 11.72 24.66
CA TYR A 68 14.91 11.57 23.56
C TYR A 68 13.49 11.44 24.09
N ASP A 69 12.52 12.01 23.37
CA ASP A 69 11.09 11.82 23.67
C ASP A 69 10.57 10.60 22.91
N TYR A 70 10.19 9.56 23.65
CA TYR A 70 9.62 8.32 23.11
C TYR A 70 8.31 8.55 22.32
N LYS A 71 7.63 9.69 22.53
CA LYS A 71 6.38 10.03 21.82
C LYS A 71 6.59 10.45 20.37
N THR A 72 7.83 10.80 20.00
CA THR A 72 8.16 11.22 18.63
C THR A 72 8.20 10.05 17.64
N VAL A 73 8.29 8.81 18.13
CA VAL A 73 8.35 7.61 17.29
C VAL A 73 6.95 7.24 16.80
N GLN A 74 6.73 7.35 15.49
CA GLN A 74 5.54 6.85 14.83
C GLN A 74 5.69 5.34 14.59
N ILE A 75 4.72 4.56 15.06
CA ILE A 75 4.69 3.11 14.88
C ILE A 75 3.59 2.76 13.88
N THR A 76 3.98 2.25 12.72
CA THR A 76 3.09 1.82 11.64
C THR A 76 3.09 0.29 11.54
N PHE A 77 1.92 -0.31 11.43
CA PHE A 77 1.75 -1.74 11.18
C PHE A 77 1.09 -1.92 9.82
N ASN A 78 1.66 -2.77 8.98
CA ASN A 78 1.12 -3.10 7.67
C ASN A 78 0.46 -4.48 7.72
N HIS A 79 -0.81 -4.56 7.33
CA HIS A 79 -1.53 -5.83 7.23
C HIS A 79 -1.36 -6.39 5.82
N SER A 80 -0.71 -7.56 5.68
CA SER A 80 -0.70 -8.30 4.43
C SER A 80 -2.05 -9.02 4.28
N MET A 81 -2.90 -8.53 3.37
CA MET A 81 -4.19 -9.14 3.04
C MET A 81 -4.15 -9.54 1.56
N ILE A 82 -4.68 -10.72 1.24
CA ILE A 82 -4.90 -11.08 -0.16
C ILE A 82 -5.95 -10.11 -0.69
N ILE A 83 -5.56 -9.29 -1.65
CA ILE A 83 -6.43 -8.34 -2.35
C ILE A 83 -6.52 -8.74 -3.80
N ASN A 84 -7.63 -8.43 -4.46
CA ASN A 84 -7.71 -8.54 -5.90
C ASN A 84 -6.94 -7.36 -6.52
N GLU A 85 -5.68 -7.60 -6.88
CA GLU A 85 -4.81 -6.59 -7.48
C GLU A 85 -5.40 -6.04 -8.78
N ALA A 86 -6.10 -6.87 -9.56
CA ALA A 86 -6.72 -6.47 -10.82
C ALA A 86 -7.82 -5.42 -10.62
N GLU A 87 -8.68 -5.59 -9.60
CA GLU A 87 -9.69 -4.59 -9.25
C GLU A 87 -9.04 -3.28 -8.78
N LYS A 88 -7.96 -3.37 -7.99
CA LYS A 88 -7.23 -2.17 -7.52
C LYS A 88 -6.60 -1.40 -8.68
N ILE A 89 -6.00 -2.09 -9.64
CA ILE A 89 -5.38 -1.48 -10.83
C ILE A 89 -6.45 -0.83 -11.71
N ASP A 90 -7.59 -1.50 -11.93
CA ASP A 90 -8.72 -0.93 -12.68
C ASP A 90 -9.28 0.32 -11.98
N MET A 91 -9.40 0.31 -10.64
CA MET A 91 -9.79 1.50 -9.88
C MET A 91 -8.76 2.63 -10.01
N ALA A 92 -7.46 2.32 -9.99
CA ALA A 92 -6.40 3.32 -10.18
C ALA A 92 -6.47 3.96 -11.57
N ALA A 93 -6.62 3.15 -12.62
CA ALA A 93 -6.77 3.60 -14.01
C ALA A 93 -8.07 4.39 -14.26
N LYS A 94 -9.14 4.12 -13.49
CA LYS A 94 -10.38 4.94 -13.55
C LYS A 94 -10.27 6.24 -12.75
N SER A 95 -9.30 6.33 -11.84
CA SER A 95 -9.12 7.50 -10.96
C SER A 95 -8.17 8.55 -11.53
N THR A 96 -7.42 8.23 -12.58
CA THR A 96 -6.58 9.19 -13.31
C THR A 96 -7.42 10.34 -13.84
N GLY A 97 -7.01 11.57 -13.51
CA GLY A 97 -7.74 12.81 -13.84
C GLY A 97 -8.80 13.24 -12.82
N ILE A 98 -9.15 12.40 -11.84
CA ILE A 98 -10.06 12.74 -10.73
C ILE A 98 -9.27 12.98 -9.43
N VAL A 99 -8.25 12.16 -9.20
CA VAL A 99 -7.39 12.17 -8.01
C VAL A 99 -5.96 12.51 -8.45
N SER A 100 -5.16 13.13 -7.57
CA SER A 100 -3.76 13.42 -7.88
C SER A 100 -2.97 12.13 -8.16
N ASP A 101 -2.06 12.20 -9.12
CA ASP A 101 -1.23 11.06 -9.52
C ASP A 101 -0.40 10.53 -8.34
N GLU A 102 0.04 11.41 -7.44
CA GLU A 102 0.72 11.04 -6.20
C GLU A 102 -0.12 10.10 -5.32
N THR A 103 -1.43 10.35 -5.21
CA THR A 103 -2.34 9.51 -4.41
C THR A 103 -2.67 8.20 -5.14
N ILE A 104 -2.66 8.20 -6.47
CA ILE A 104 -2.85 6.98 -7.27
C ILE A 104 -1.65 6.06 -7.10
N VAL A 105 -0.44 6.61 -7.21
CA VAL A 105 0.84 5.93 -6.98
C VAL A 105 0.91 5.40 -5.54
N SER A 106 0.49 6.18 -4.54
CA SER A 106 0.50 5.72 -3.14
C SER A 106 -0.42 4.54 -2.84
N ASN A 107 -1.47 4.36 -3.64
CA ASN A 107 -2.46 3.30 -3.43
C ASN A 107 -2.23 2.08 -4.35
N HIS A 108 -1.27 2.21 -5.27
CA HIS A 108 -0.92 1.19 -6.24
C HIS A 108 -0.32 -0.04 -5.53
N PRO A 109 -0.78 -1.28 -5.82
CA PRO A 109 -0.32 -2.49 -5.12
C PRO A 109 1.19 -2.72 -5.09
N TRP A 110 1.90 -2.23 -6.11
CA TRP A 110 3.34 -2.47 -6.31
C TRP A 110 4.25 -1.39 -5.73
N VAL A 111 3.69 -0.30 -5.20
CA VAL A 111 4.48 0.84 -4.70
C VAL A 111 4.66 0.70 -3.20
N GLU A 112 5.92 0.48 -2.77
CA GLU A 112 6.29 0.41 -1.35
C GLU A 112 6.66 1.78 -0.77
N ASP A 113 7.39 2.60 -1.55
CA ASP A 113 7.73 3.99 -1.22
C ASP A 113 7.28 4.92 -2.35
N VAL A 114 6.41 5.87 -2.00
CA VAL A 114 5.83 6.85 -2.93
C VAL A 114 6.90 7.79 -3.47
N ASN A 115 7.87 8.19 -2.64
CA ASN A 115 8.88 9.17 -3.03
C ASN A 115 9.84 8.57 -4.05
N ASP A 116 10.28 7.33 -3.79
CA ASP A 116 11.16 6.60 -4.70
C ASP A 116 10.48 6.35 -6.05
N GLU A 117 9.19 6.00 -6.05
CA GLU A 117 8.45 5.76 -7.28
C GLU A 117 8.21 7.05 -8.08
N LEU A 118 7.92 8.16 -7.41
CA LEU A 118 7.84 9.48 -8.06
C LEU A 118 9.17 9.90 -8.69
N GLU A 119 10.30 9.60 -8.05
CA GLU A 119 11.62 9.86 -8.63
C GLU A 119 11.87 9.00 -9.88
N ARG A 120 11.46 7.72 -9.84
CA ARG A 120 11.56 6.81 -11.00
C ARG A 120 10.69 7.28 -12.16
N LEU A 121 9.47 7.74 -11.87
CA LEU A 121 8.57 8.30 -12.88
C LEU A 121 9.16 9.55 -13.53
N LYS A 122 9.73 10.47 -12.75
CA LYS A 122 10.42 11.66 -13.29
C LYS A 122 11.57 11.28 -14.22
N LYS A 123 12.40 10.32 -13.81
CA LYS A 123 13.50 9.81 -14.66
C LYS A 123 12.99 9.21 -15.96
N GLN A 124 11.86 8.49 -15.93
CA GLN A 124 11.21 7.96 -17.14
C GLN A 124 10.69 9.08 -18.03
N GLU A 125 10.04 10.10 -17.48
CA GLU A 125 9.56 11.27 -18.24
C GLU A 125 10.71 12.05 -18.88
N ASP A 126 11.79 12.31 -18.16
CA ASP A 126 12.93 13.05 -18.68
C ASP A 126 13.64 12.27 -19.79
N THR A 127 13.77 10.96 -19.61
CA THR A 127 14.30 10.06 -20.64
C THR A 127 13.38 10.04 -21.88
N GLN A 128 12.06 9.97 -21.68
CA GLN A 128 11.09 9.98 -22.78
C GLN A 128 11.12 11.30 -23.55
N LYS A 129 11.22 12.45 -22.85
CA LYS A 129 11.38 13.77 -23.49
C LYS A 129 12.66 13.84 -24.31
N GLU A 130 13.76 13.30 -23.80
CA GLU A 130 15.02 13.22 -24.54
C GLU A 130 14.87 12.36 -25.80
N TYR A 131 14.17 11.22 -25.74
CA TYR A 131 13.87 10.41 -26.93
C TYR A 131 12.93 11.13 -27.91
N ASP A 132 11.90 11.82 -27.44
CA ASP A 132 10.96 12.55 -28.28
C ASP A 132 11.64 13.75 -28.98
N ASP A 133 12.55 14.44 -28.30
CA ASP A 133 13.37 15.52 -28.89
C ASP A 133 14.36 15.01 -29.96
N LEU A 134 14.76 13.74 -29.88
CA LEU A 134 15.66 13.07 -30.85
C LEU A 134 14.92 12.53 -32.08
N ILE A 135 13.59 12.45 -32.07
CA ILE A 135 12.78 12.07 -33.23
C ILE A 135 12.29 13.36 -33.89
N PRO A 136 12.97 13.88 -34.94
CA PRO A 136 12.44 15.02 -35.69
C PRO A 136 11.08 14.62 -36.29
N ASN A 137 10.05 15.43 -36.01
CA ASN A 137 8.76 15.37 -36.69
C ASN A 137 8.97 15.59 -38.19
N ASN A 138 9.27 14.52 -38.93
CA ASN A 138 9.17 14.52 -40.39
C ASN A 138 7.70 14.43 -40.78
N GLN A 139 6.97 15.52 -40.58
CA GLN A 139 5.79 15.84 -41.37
C GLN A 139 6.08 17.12 -42.14
N ASP A 140 6.88 17.02 -43.19
CA ASP A 140 6.91 17.96 -44.32
C ASP A 140 7.52 17.26 -45.56
N GLY A 141 6.74 17.10 -46.64
CA GLY A 141 7.22 16.74 -48.00
C GLY A 141 6.68 15.42 -48.61
N VAL A 142 5.41 15.32 -49.05
CA VAL A 142 4.89 15.52 -50.43
C VAL A 142 5.16 14.38 -51.43
N ILE A 143 4.11 13.75 -51.96
CA ILE A 143 3.91 13.60 -53.42
C ILE A 143 2.43 13.83 -53.79
N ASP A 144 2.23 14.92 -54.52
CA ASP A 144 1.19 15.09 -55.53
C ASP A 144 1.35 13.97 -56.57
N GLU A 145 0.33 13.14 -56.77
CA GLU A 145 0.22 12.35 -57.98
C GLU A 145 -1.15 12.58 -58.63
N THR A 146 -1.01 12.92 -59.91
CA THR A 146 -1.99 13.29 -60.93
C THR A 146 -3.05 12.23 -61.18
#